data_AF-A0A377D4K5-F1
#
_entry.id   AF-A0A377D4K5-F1
#
_cell.length_a   1.000
_cell.length_b   1.000
_cell.length_c   1.000
_cell.angle_alpha   90.00
_cell.angle_beta   90.00
_cell.angle_gamma   90.00
#
_symmetry.space_group_name_H-M   'P 1'
#
loop_
_entity.id
_entity.type
_entity.pdbx_description
1 polymer ?
#
loop_
_entity_poly.entity_id
_entity_poly.type
_entity_poly.pdbx_seq_one_letter_code
_entity_poly.pdbx_strand_id
1 'polypeptide(L)'
;MPDAVSLAQRNAQNLAIKNIHILQSDWFSALAGQQFAMIVSNPPYIDEQDPHLQQGDVRFEPLTALVAADSGMADIVHIIEQSRNALVSGAFCFWNMVGSRAKRCDRHLSTRDIMTSKPVGTMVITSA
;
A
#
# COMPACT_ATOMS: atom_id res chain seq x y z
N MET A 1 11.24 2.78 -8.76
CA MET A 1 12.44 1.95 -8.55
C MET A 1 12.36 0.69 -9.39
N PRO A 2 13.25 0.48 -10.38
CA PRO A 2 13.27 -0.73 -11.21
C PRO A 2 13.53 -2.03 -10.43
N ASP A 3 14.21 -1.91 -9.29
CA ASP A 3 14.63 -3.05 -8.47
C ASP A 3 13.44 -3.78 -7.82
N ALA A 4 12.38 -3.06 -7.45
CA ALA A 4 11.19 -3.65 -6.82
C ALA A 4 10.42 -4.57 -7.78
N VAL A 5 10.27 -4.17 -9.05
CA VAL A 5 9.61 -4.99 -10.08
C VAL A 5 10.42 -6.25 -10.36
N SER A 6 11.75 -6.10 -10.48
CA SER A 6 12.66 -7.22 -10.68
C SER A 6 12.60 -8.22 -9.52
N LEU A 7 12.54 -7.72 -8.27
CA LEU A 7 12.40 -8.57 -7.08
C LEU A 7 11.05 -9.30 -7.07
N ALA A 8 9.95 -8.62 -7.38
CA ALA A 8 8.62 -9.22 -7.45
C ALA A 8 8.56 -10.33 -8.52
N GLN A 9 9.16 -10.11 -9.69
CA GLN A 9 9.26 -11.11 -10.76
C GLN A 9 10.04 -12.36 -10.32
N ARG A 10 11.17 -12.16 -9.63
CA ARG A 10 11.95 -13.26 -9.05
C ARG A 10 11.15 -14.03 -8.01
N ASN A 11 10.41 -13.35 -7.14
CA ASN A 11 9.56 -14.00 -6.14
C ASN A 11 8.45 -14.84 -6.80
N ALA A 12 7.78 -14.32 -7.83
CA ALA A 12 6.77 -15.07 -8.58
C ALA A 12 7.36 -16.32 -9.25
N GLN A 13 8.57 -16.20 -9.83
CA GLN A 13 9.28 -17.32 -10.43
C GLN A 13 9.65 -18.39 -9.39
N ASN A 14 10.24 -17.98 -8.26
CA ASN A 14 10.67 -18.89 -7.19
C ASN A 14 9.50 -19.63 -6.54
N LEU A 15 8.33 -18.99 -6.46
CA LEU A 15 7.10 -19.57 -5.91
C LEU A 15 6.23 -20.27 -6.97
N ALA A 16 6.68 -20.32 -8.23
CA ALA A 16 5.95 -20.88 -9.37
C ALA A 16 4.52 -20.32 -9.56
N ILE A 17 4.29 -19.05 -9.21
CA ILE A 17 3.01 -18.37 -9.35
C ILE A 17 2.87 -17.88 -10.79
N LYS A 18 1.88 -18.40 -11.52
CA LYS A 18 1.67 -18.08 -12.95
C LYS A 18 0.50 -17.14 -13.23
N ASN A 19 -0.39 -16.94 -12.25
CA ASN A 19 -1.58 -16.11 -12.36
C ASN A 19 -1.35 -14.68 -11.84
N ILE A 20 -0.15 -14.14 -12.06
CA ILE A 20 0.23 -12.78 -11.66
C ILE A 20 0.81 -12.04 -12.85
N HIS A 21 0.41 -10.77 -13.01
CA HIS A 21 0.99 -9.85 -13.98
C HIS A 21 1.68 -8.72 -13.21
N ILE A 22 2.99 -8.58 -13.39
CA ILE A 22 3.80 -7.58 -12.69
C ILE A 22 4.16 -6.49 -13.68
N LEU A 23 3.74 -5.26 -13.36
CA LEU A 23 3.90 -4.08 -14.21
C LEU A 23 4.57 -2.96 -13.41
N GLN A 24 5.51 -2.25 -14.05
CA GLN A 24 6.02 -1.00 -13.52
C GLN A 24 5.05 0.13 -13.88
N SER A 25 4.49 0.79 -12.88
CA SER A 25 3.56 1.91 -13.05
C SER A 25 3.81 2.94 -11.96
N ASP A 26 3.55 4.21 -12.27
CA ASP A 26 3.29 5.22 -11.25
C ASP A 26 1.79 5.18 -10.93
N TRP A 27 1.45 4.60 -9.78
CA TRP A 27 0.07 4.28 -9.39
C TRP A 27 -0.75 3.69 -10.56
N PHE A 28 -1.80 4.37 -10.99
CA PHE A 28 -2.72 3.90 -12.04
C PHE A 28 -2.30 4.29 -13.47
N SER A 29 -1.17 4.98 -13.67
CA SER A 29 -0.75 5.52 -14.98
C SER A 29 -0.68 4.47 -16.10
N ALA A 30 -0.22 3.27 -15.80
CA ALA A 30 -0.14 2.16 -16.77
C ALA A 30 -1.38 1.23 -16.75
N LEU A 31 -2.42 1.56 -15.97
CA LEU A 31 -3.63 0.75 -15.79
C LEU A 31 -4.87 1.38 -16.44
N ALA A 32 -4.69 2.37 -17.32
CA ALA A 32 -5.78 3.08 -17.96
C ALA A 32 -6.79 2.13 -18.63
N GLY A 33 -8.07 2.29 -18.29
CA GLY A 33 -9.17 1.48 -18.83
C GLY A 33 -9.34 0.10 -18.20
N GLN A 34 -8.46 -0.31 -17.27
CA GLN A 34 -8.62 -1.55 -16.52
C GLN A 34 -9.53 -1.35 -15.31
N GLN A 35 -10.33 -2.37 -15.01
CA GLN A 35 -11.16 -2.41 -13.81
C GLN A 35 -10.92 -3.68 -13.01
N PHE A 36 -10.95 -3.55 -11.69
CA PHE A 36 -10.62 -4.61 -10.76
C PHE A 36 -11.78 -4.85 -9.78
N ALA A 37 -11.96 -6.11 -9.40
CA ALA A 37 -12.90 -6.53 -8.35
C ALA A 37 -12.38 -6.21 -6.94
N MET A 38 -11.07 -6.00 -6.81
CA MET A 38 -10.42 -5.63 -5.56
C MET A 38 -9.10 -4.93 -5.87
N ILE A 39 -8.80 -3.85 -5.15
CA ILE A 39 -7.48 -3.22 -5.14
C ILE A 39 -6.91 -3.37 -3.74
N VAL A 40 -5.66 -3.83 -3.63
CA VAL A 40 -4.93 -3.94 -2.36
C VAL A 40 -3.63 -3.19 -2.51
N SER A 41 -3.33 -2.32 -1.54
CA SER A 41 -2.10 -1.54 -1.53
C SER A 41 -1.44 -1.52 -0.16
N ASN A 42 -0.13 -1.32 -0.14
CA ASN A 42 0.62 -0.95 1.06
C ASN A 42 1.47 0.27 0.70
N PRO A 43 0.85 1.45 0.56
CA PRO A 43 1.54 2.64 0.11
C PRO A 43 2.46 3.19 1.20
N PRO A 44 3.36 4.14 0.87
CA PRO A 44 4.02 4.96 1.87
C PRO A 44 2.96 5.71 2.72
N TYR A 45 3.18 5.79 4.03
CA TYR A 45 2.23 6.44 4.96
C TYR A 45 2.91 7.09 6.17
N ILE A 46 4.24 7.23 6.14
CA ILE A 46 5.03 7.86 7.20
C ILE A 46 5.20 9.34 6.87
N ASP A 47 5.02 10.20 7.88
CA ASP A 47 5.32 11.62 7.76
C ASP A 47 6.84 11.82 7.59
N GLU A 48 7.26 12.72 6.70
CA GLU A 48 8.67 13.10 6.48
C GLU A 48 9.39 13.49 7.78
N GLN A 49 8.64 14.03 8.76
CA GLN A 49 9.17 14.50 10.03
C GLN A 49 9.03 13.48 11.17
N ASP A 50 8.62 12.25 10.86
CA ASP A 50 8.41 11.21 11.87
C ASP A 50 9.76 10.77 12.48
N PRO A 51 9.96 10.89 13.81
CA PRO A 51 11.22 10.55 14.46
C PRO A 51 11.57 9.05 14.32
N HIS A 52 10.59 8.17 14.06
CA HIS A 52 10.84 6.75 13.87
C HIS A 52 11.62 6.43 12.59
N LEU A 53 11.69 7.36 11.62
CA LEU A 53 12.54 7.20 10.43
C LEU A 53 14.04 7.12 10.78
N GLN A 54 14.44 7.65 11.94
CA GLN A 54 15.82 7.65 12.41
C GLN A 54 16.11 6.52 13.42
N GLN A 55 15.14 5.65 13.69
CA GLN A 55 15.22 4.63 14.73
C GLN A 55 15.07 3.21 14.16
N GLY A 56 15.77 2.25 14.76
CA GLY A 56 15.66 0.82 14.41
C GLY A 56 16.09 0.50 12.99
N ASP A 57 15.49 -0.54 12.40
CA ASP A 57 15.83 -1.02 11.06
C ASP A 57 15.24 -0.16 9.93
N VAL A 58 14.24 0.66 10.25
CA VAL A 58 13.53 1.55 9.30
C VAL A 58 14.48 2.54 8.62
N ARG A 59 15.59 2.92 9.29
CA ARG A 59 16.63 3.80 8.72
C ARG A 59 17.36 3.21 7.50
N PHE A 60 17.29 1.89 7.31
CA PHE A 60 17.91 1.20 6.18
C PHE A 60 16.91 0.93 5.05
N GLU A 61 15.63 1.17 5.28
CA GLU A 61 14.62 1.03 4.24
C GLU A 61 14.58 2.27 3.33
N PRO A 62 14.27 2.13 2.04
CA PRO A 62 14.18 3.26 1.13
C PRO A 62 13.08 4.24 1.57
N LEU A 63 13.41 5.53 1.69
CA LEU A 63 12.42 6.56 2.06
C LEU A 63 11.22 6.58 1.11
N THR A 64 11.42 6.30 -0.18
CA THR A 64 10.36 6.23 -1.19
C THR A 64 9.32 5.12 -0.93
N ALA A 65 9.64 4.13 -0.10
CA ALA A 65 8.71 3.06 0.30
C ALA A 65 8.00 3.36 1.63
N LEU A 66 8.45 4.38 2.35
CA LEU A 66 8.02 4.68 3.71
C LEU A 66 7.24 5.99 3.80
N VAL A 67 7.78 7.04 3.18
CA VAL A 67 7.40 8.42 3.42
C VAL A 67 6.40 8.91 2.39
N ALA A 68 5.35 9.57 2.88
CA ALA A 68 4.37 10.28 2.06
C ALA A 68 4.19 11.71 2.58
N ALA A 69 3.92 12.64 1.67
CA ALA A 69 3.59 14.02 2.00
C ALA A 69 2.24 14.11 2.74
N ASP A 70 1.82 15.33 3.10
CA ASP A 70 0.57 15.60 3.83
C ASP A 70 0.45 14.78 5.12
N SER A 71 1.49 14.83 5.95
CA SER A 71 1.60 14.06 7.19
C SER A 71 1.40 12.54 7.03
N GLY A 72 1.88 11.99 5.92
CA GLY A 72 1.78 10.57 5.58
C GLY A 72 0.48 10.18 4.86
N MET A 73 -0.33 11.15 4.42
CA MET A 73 -1.64 10.88 3.81
C MET A 73 -1.68 11.01 2.28
N ALA A 74 -0.72 11.71 1.66
CA ALA A 74 -0.80 12.08 0.25
C ALA A 74 -1.04 10.87 -0.69
N ASP A 75 -0.26 9.81 -0.53
CA ASP A 75 -0.38 8.61 -1.38
C ASP A 75 -1.66 7.83 -1.10
N ILE A 76 -2.07 7.73 0.17
CA ILE A 76 -3.33 7.07 0.55
C ILE A 76 -4.52 7.79 -0.11
N VAL A 77 -4.57 9.12 0.01
CA VAL A 77 -5.64 9.94 -0.60
C VAL A 77 -5.63 9.77 -2.11
N HIS A 78 -4.45 9.85 -2.75
CA HIS A 78 -4.31 9.65 -4.18
C HIS A 78 -4.86 8.29 -4.65
N ILE A 79 -4.53 7.21 -3.94
CA ILE A 79 -5.02 5.86 -4.26
C ILE A 79 -6.54 5.77 -4.09
N ILE A 80 -7.10 6.33 -3.00
CA ILE A 80 -8.54 6.32 -2.76
C ILE A 80 -9.27 7.05 -3.89
N GLU A 81 -8.76 8.19 -4.33
CA GLU A 81 -9.37 8.97 -5.42
C GLU A 81 -9.30 8.23 -6.76
N GLN A 82 -8.13 7.71 -7.13
CA GLN A 82 -7.93 7.03 -8.42
C GLN A 82 -8.62 5.67 -8.49
N SER A 83 -8.65 4.92 -7.37
CA SER A 83 -9.26 3.59 -7.31
C SER A 83 -10.75 3.60 -7.65
N ARG A 84 -11.47 4.70 -7.38
CA ARG A 84 -12.90 4.84 -7.74
C ARG A 84 -13.17 4.60 -9.23
N ASN A 85 -12.25 5.00 -10.11
CA ASN A 85 -12.39 4.82 -11.55
C ASN A 85 -11.92 3.43 -12.03
N ALA A 86 -11.11 2.75 -11.22
CA ALA A 86 -10.52 1.45 -11.52
C ALA A 86 -11.24 0.28 -10.81
N LEU A 87 -12.30 0.56 -10.05
CA LEU A 87 -13.12 -0.46 -9.40
C LEU A 87 -14.39 -0.74 -10.19
N VAL A 88 -14.77 -2.01 -10.28
CA VAL A 88 -16.12 -2.38 -10.74
C VAL A 88 -17.17 -2.03 -9.66
N SER A 89 -18.44 -1.95 -10.04
CA SER A 89 -19.53 -1.68 -9.10
C SER A 89 -19.56 -2.72 -7.97
N GLY A 90 -19.55 -2.26 -6.71
CA GLY A 90 -19.57 -3.11 -5.52
C GLY A 90 -18.21 -3.70 -5.11
N ALA A 91 -17.11 -3.31 -5.78
CA ALA A 91 -15.77 -3.71 -5.40
C ALA A 91 -15.18 -2.89 -4.24
N PHE A 92 -14.10 -3.39 -3.64
CA PHE A 92 -13.46 -2.80 -2.48
C PHE A 92 -11.99 -2.43 -2.74
N CYS A 93 -11.53 -1.35 -2.12
CA CYS A 93 -10.12 -0.99 -2.03
C CYS A 93 -9.64 -1.14 -0.58
N PHE A 94 -8.54 -1.86 -0.37
CA PHE A 94 -7.91 -2.05 0.93
C PHE A 94 -6.50 -1.46 0.91
N TRP A 95 -6.10 -0.82 2.01
CA TRP A 95 -4.72 -0.44 2.22
C TRP A 95 -4.26 -0.83 3.62
N ASN A 96 -3.00 -1.24 3.72
CA ASN A 96 -2.39 -1.57 4.99
C ASN A 96 -1.66 -0.36 5.58
N MET A 97 -1.68 -0.27 6.91
CA MET A 97 -0.98 0.75 7.68
C MET A 97 -0.66 0.25 9.09
N VAL A 98 0.43 0.74 9.69
CA VAL A 98 0.76 0.41 11.09
C VAL A 98 -0.28 1.02 12.04
N GLY A 99 -0.76 0.22 12.99
CA GLY A 99 -1.92 0.55 13.83
C GLY A 99 -1.81 1.82 14.68
N SER A 100 -0.60 2.28 15.02
CA SER A 100 -0.41 3.57 15.71
C SER A 100 -0.82 4.78 14.85
N ARG A 101 -0.79 4.62 13.52
CA ARG A 101 -1.10 5.68 12.54
C ARG A 101 -2.56 5.66 12.08
N ALA A 102 -3.29 4.56 12.26
CA ALA A 102 -4.70 4.39 11.82
C ALA A 102 -5.64 5.49 12.34
N LYS A 103 -5.46 5.91 13.60
CA LYS A 103 -6.27 6.99 14.21
C LYS A 103 -6.16 8.34 13.53
N ARG A 104 -5.07 8.58 12.78
CA ARG A 104 -4.86 9.83 12.05
C ARG A 104 -5.67 9.83 10.75
N CYS A 105 -5.70 8.70 10.02
CA CYS A 105 -6.52 8.55 8.82
C CYS A 105 -8.00 8.81 9.06
N ASP A 106 -8.58 8.30 10.16
CA ASP A 106 -10.02 8.47 10.47
C ASP A 106 -10.46 9.93 10.53
N ARG A 107 -9.56 10.85 10.88
CA ARG A 107 -9.85 12.30 10.91
C ARG A 107 -9.77 12.96 9.53
N HIS A 108 -8.88 12.49 8.67
CA HIS A 108 -8.71 13.02 7.31
C HIS A 108 -9.73 12.44 6.33
N LEU A 109 -10.18 11.21 6.57
CA LEU A 109 -11.04 10.44 5.69
C LEU A 109 -12.42 10.23 6.34
N SER A 110 -13.10 11.32 6.69
CA SER A 110 -14.43 11.30 7.32
C SER A 110 -15.56 11.03 6.31
N THR A 111 -15.46 9.91 5.60
CA THR A 111 -16.50 9.44 4.67
C THR A 111 -17.06 8.11 5.14
N ARG A 112 -18.38 7.93 5.05
CA ARG A 112 -19.12 6.73 5.51
C ARG A 112 -18.73 5.41 4.82
N ASP A 113 -17.87 5.48 3.81
CA ASP A 113 -17.47 4.35 2.96
C ASP A 113 -16.13 3.71 3.39
N ILE A 114 -15.53 4.17 4.51
CA ILE A 114 -14.22 3.70 4.98
C ILE A 114 -14.39 2.91 6.28
N MET A 115 -13.85 1.70 6.31
CA MET A 115 -13.85 0.81 7.46
C MET A 115 -12.41 0.50 7.88
N THR A 116 -12.10 0.68 9.16
CA THR A 116 -10.83 0.23 9.74
C THR A 116 -11.01 -1.11 10.43
N SER A 117 -10.17 -2.08 10.13
CA SER A 117 -10.07 -3.35 10.87
C SER A 117 -8.70 -3.48 11.54
N LYS A 118 -8.66 -4.06 12.74
CA LYS A 118 -7.40 -4.46 13.37
C LYS A 118 -7.09 -5.92 13.00
N PRO A 119 -5.83 -6.28 12.69
CA PRO A 119 -5.49 -7.68 12.50
C PRO A 119 -5.77 -8.45 13.82
N VAL A 120 -6.61 -9.48 13.74
CA VAL A 120 -6.86 -10.40 14.86
C VAL A 120 -5.88 -11.55 14.72
N GLY A 121 -4.83 -11.60 15.55
CA GLY A 121 -3.89 -12.71 15.65
C GLY A 121 -2.97 -12.90 14.44
N THR A 122 -1.87 -12.14 14.38
CA THR A 122 -0.80 -12.40 13.42
C THR A 122 0.11 -13.51 13.95
N MET A 123 -0.15 -14.77 13.58
CA MET A 123 0.84 -15.84 13.73
C MET A 123 1.81 -15.77 12.54
N VAL A 124 2.97 -15.17 12.76
CA VAL A 124 4.07 -15.19 11.79
C VAL A 124 4.77 -16.54 11.92
N ILE A 125 4.46 -17.50 11.04
CA ILE A 125 5.31 -18.69 10.87
C ILE A 125 6.40 -18.31 9.87
N THR A 126 7.60 -18.02 10.34
CA THR A 126 8.79 -18.01 9.48
C THR A 126 9.40 -19.41 9.48
N SER A 127 9.49 -20.07 8.33
CA SER A 127 10.39 -21.22 8.18
C SER A 127 11.83 -20.71 8.15
N ALA A 128 12.71 -21.38 8.89
CA ALA A 128 14.16 -21.21 8.81
C ALA A 128 14.70 -21.48 7.39
#